data_AF-A0A3A5RR48-F1
#
_entry.id   AF-A0A3A5RR48-F1
#
_cell.length_a   1.000
_cell.length_b   1.000
_cell.length_c   1.000
_cell.angle_alpha   90.00
_cell.angle_beta   90.00
_cell.angle_gamma   90.00
#
_symmetry.space_group_name_H-M   'P 1'
#
loop_
_entity.id
_entity.type
_entity.pdbx_description
1 polymer ?
#
loop_
_entity_poly.entity_id
_entity_poly.type
_entity_poly.pdbx_seq_one_letter_code
_entity_poly.pdbx_strand_id
1 'polypeptide(L)'
;MVERKYLKNYWSNIIIPLVVVIGGIAFFFHIVYKHSEKAMMVSDLDRVPITSLMSVNIKWQDSTYCTVLESVELFSILEEEGKKTIPQLKLPKKEFIELSYKDTLIVDSLSFIQLKDYIVIPQYRIDSIYENEGVKGLLSAYFDDVWFIPSCEDGILTLPEQRYVIDILHRCGYCVDIDCESGCIYIVSSPDIG
;
A
#
# COMPACT_ATOMS: atom_id res chain seq x y z
N MET A 1 37.82 57.47 36.81
CA MET A 1 37.46 56.30 35.96
C MET A 1 36.06 55.80 36.33
N VAL A 2 35.00 56.40 35.78
CA VAL A 2 33.59 56.03 36.08
C VAL A 2 32.80 55.63 34.81
N GLU A 3 33.39 55.74 33.62
CA GLU A 3 32.68 55.49 32.36
C GLU A 3 32.50 53.99 32.00
N ARG A 4 33.37 53.09 32.46
CA ARG A 4 33.30 51.66 32.08
C ARG A 4 32.14 50.87 32.70
N LYS A 5 31.56 51.35 33.81
CA LYS A 5 30.50 50.62 34.53
C LYS A 5 29.11 50.85 33.93
N TYR A 6 28.91 51.96 33.21
CA TYR A 6 27.64 52.34 32.62
C TYR A 6 27.38 51.63 31.27
N LEU A 7 28.41 51.49 30.43
CA LEU A 7 28.33 50.82 29.13
C LEU A 7 28.01 49.33 29.23
N LYS A 8 28.51 48.64 30.26
CA LYS A 8 28.30 47.19 30.47
C LYS A 8 26.85 46.84 30.80
N ASN A 9 26.13 47.75 31.46
CA ASN A 9 24.73 47.56 31.86
C ASN A 9 23.74 47.83 30.72
N TYR A 10 24.07 48.78 29.83
CA TYR A 10 23.25 49.10 28.66
C TYR A 10 23.28 47.99 27.61
N TRP A 11 24.47 47.41 27.37
CA TRP A 11 24.64 46.28 26.44
C TRP A 11 23.93 45.01 26.94
N SER A 12 23.98 44.71 28.24
CA SER A 12 23.29 43.55 28.82
C SER A 12 21.75 43.70 28.78
N ASN A 13 21.21 44.89 29.06
CA ASN A 13 19.75 45.10 29.11
C ASN A 13 19.07 45.09 27.73
N ILE A 14 19.81 45.31 26.64
CA ILE A 14 19.28 45.30 25.27
C ILE A 14 19.59 43.98 24.54
N ILE A 15 20.75 43.37 24.77
CA ILE A 15 21.15 42.13 24.08
C ILE A 15 20.36 40.93 24.58
N ILE A 16 20.12 40.84 25.90
CA ILE A 16 19.38 39.72 26.50
C ILE A 16 17.96 39.59 25.90
N PRO A 17 17.12 40.65 25.85
CA PRO A 17 15.79 40.52 25.25
C PRO A 17 15.86 40.22 23.74
N LEU A 18 16.85 40.75 23.02
CA LEU A 18 17.01 40.48 21.59
C LEU A 18 17.31 38.99 21.31
N VAL A 19 18.17 38.37 22.12
CA VAL A 19 18.49 36.93 22.01
C VAL A 19 17.27 36.07 22.34
N VAL A 20 16.46 36.47 23.33
CA VAL A 20 15.22 35.77 23.68
C VAL A 20 14.19 35.86 22.55
N VAL A 21 14.05 37.02 21.91
CA VAL A 21 13.15 37.20 20.76
C VAL A 21 13.60 36.35 19.57
N ILE A 22 14.89 36.38 19.23
CA ILE A 22 15.43 35.56 18.12
C ILE A 22 15.28 34.07 18.43
N GLY A 23 15.57 33.65 19.67
CA GLY A 23 15.38 32.27 20.11
C GLY A 23 13.92 31.82 20.05
N GLY A 24 12.99 32.68 20.45
CA GLY A 24 11.55 32.43 20.36
C GLY A 24 11.06 32.29 18.92
N ILE A 25 11.56 33.15 18.01
CA ILE A 25 11.25 33.08 16.58
C ILE A 25 11.81 31.79 15.96
N ALA A 26 13.06 31.43 16.27
CA ALA A 26 13.67 30.19 15.79
C ALA A 26 12.94 28.95 16.32
N PHE A 27 12.50 28.96 17.58
CA PHE A 27 11.71 27.89 18.17
C PHE A 27 10.31 27.79 17.54
N PHE A 28 9.66 28.92 17.27
CA PHE A 28 8.39 28.97 16.56
C PHE A 28 8.53 28.42 15.12
N PHE A 29 9.55 28.84 14.38
CA PHE A 29 9.85 28.29 13.06
C PHE A 29 10.19 26.80 13.12
N HIS A 30 10.88 26.33 14.16
CA HIS A 30 11.14 24.90 14.34
C HIS A 30 9.85 24.10 14.58
N ILE A 31 8.91 24.62 15.38
CA ILE A 31 7.59 24.01 15.58
C ILE A 31 6.79 24.00 14.27
N VAL A 32 6.72 25.14 13.56
CA VAL A 32 5.99 25.26 12.30
C VAL A 32 6.61 24.38 11.22
N TYR A 33 7.94 24.32 11.13
CA TYR A 33 8.66 23.46 10.20
C TYR A 33 8.39 21.99 10.51
N LYS A 34 8.52 21.56 11.77
CA LYS A 34 8.22 20.18 12.18
C LYS A 34 6.75 19.81 11.98
N HIS A 35 5.83 20.75 12.17
CA HIS A 35 4.41 20.55 11.88
C HIS A 35 4.15 20.49 10.37
N SER A 36 4.84 21.31 9.58
CA SER A 36 4.80 21.30 8.12
C SER A 36 5.38 20.01 7.56
N GLU A 37 6.50 19.52 8.09
CA GLU A 37 7.11 18.25 7.70
C GLU A 37 6.18 17.08 8.00
N LYS A 38 5.52 17.08 9.17
CA LYS A 38 4.46 16.11 9.49
C LYS A 38 3.25 16.23 8.57
N ALA A 39 2.80 17.45 8.26
CA ALA A 39 1.69 17.67 7.34
C ALA A 39 2.04 17.28 5.90
N MET A 40 3.29 17.50 5.49
CA MET A 40 3.82 17.16 4.17
C MET A 40 4.01 15.64 4.03
N MET A 41 4.47 14.94 5.09
CA MET A 41 4.44 13.47 5.14
C MET A 41 3.01 12.90 5.06
N VAL A 42 2.03 13.57 5.67
CA VAL A 42 0.61 13.18 5.57
C VAL A 42 0.07 13.40 4.15
N SER A 43 0.45 14.49 3.48
CA SER A 43 0.04 14.77 2.10
C SER A 43 0.68 13.87 1.05
N ASP A 44 1.91 13.37 1.26
CA ASP A 44 2.50 12.37 0.34
C ASP A 44 1.79 11.01 0.45
N LEU A 45 1.17 10.71 1.59
CA LEU A 45 0.35 9.52 1.81
C LEU A 45 -1.01 9.56 1.07
N ASP A 46 -1.43 10.76 0.63
CA ASP A 46 -2.64 11.01 -0.16
C ASP A 46 -2.37 11.03 -1.68
N ARG A 47 -1.10 10.89 -2.10
CA ARG A 47 -0.70 10.97 -3.52
C ARG A 47 -0.39 9.63 -4.20
N VAL A 48 -0.39 8.52 -3.46
CA VAL A 48 -0.25 7.18 -4.07
C VAL A 48 -1.62 6.80 -4.66
N PRO A 49 -1.73 6.41 -5.95
CA PRO A 49 -3.01 5.97 -6.50
C PRO A 49 -3.52 4.81 -5.66
N ILE A 50 -4.77 4.95 -5.23
CA ILE A 50 -5.30 4.33 -4.01
C ILE A 50 -5.70 2.85 -4.24
N THR A 51 -5.72 2.39 -5.49
CA THR A 51 -6.14 1.04 -5.89
C THR A 51 -4.96 0.31 -6.51
N SER A 52 -4.30 -0.55 -5.73
CA SER A 52 -3.38 -1.56 -6.28
C SER A 52 -3.98 -2.93 -6.04
N LEU A 53 -4.08 -3.74 -7.09
CA LEU A 53 -4.51 -5.12 -6.98
C LEU A 53 -3.41 -5.95 -6.30
N MET A 54 -3.71 -6.62 -5.19
CA MET A 54 -2.71 -7.37 -4.42
C MET A 54 -3.12 -8.81 -4.13
N SER A 55 -2.12 -9.68 -3.98
CA SER A 55 -2.27 -10.99 -3.35
C SER A 55 -1.78 -10.91 -1.92
N VAL A 56 -2.57 -11.38 -0.96
CA VAL A 56 -2.19 -11.42 0.46
C VAL A 56 -2.68 -12.72 1.08
N ASN A 57 -1.93 -13.28 2.04
CA ASN A 57 -2.48 -14.40 2.82
C ASN A 57 -3.24 -13.88 4.02
N ILE A 58 -4.37 -14.52 4.29
CA ILE A 58 -5.15 -14.32 5.51
C ILE A 58 -5.18 -15.61 6.31
N LYS A 59 -5.04 -15.50 7.62
CA LYS A 59 -5.14 -16.61 8.56
C LYS A 59 -6.40 -16.43 9.40
N TRP A 60 -7.26 -17.45 9.35
CA TRP A 60 -8.45 -17.56 10.19
C TRP A 60 -8.46 -18.93 10.86
N GLN A 61 -8.56 -18.95 12.19
CA GLN A 61 -8.40 -20.16 13.01
C GLN A 61 -7.06 -20.87 12.68
N ASP A 62 -7.13 -22.14 12.29
CA ASP A 62 -5.99 -23.00 11.99
C ASP A 62 -5.63 -23.04 10.49
N SER A 63 -6.33 -22.27 9.66
CA SER A 63 -6.18 -22.27 8.20
C SER A 63 -5.66 -20.95 7.65
N THR A 64 -4.88 -21.05 6.58
CA THR A 64 -4.37 -19.90 5.82
C THR A 64 -4.91 -19.96 4.40
N TYR A 65 -5.42 -18.83 3.92
CA TYR A 65 -6.02 -18.68 2.61
C TYR A 65 -5.31 -17.54 1.88
N CYS A 66 -5.09 -17.69 0.57
CA CYS A 66 -4.64 -16.58 -0.25
C CYS A 66 -5.86 -15.83 -0.78
N THR A 67 -5.83 -14.50 -0.76
CA THR A 67 -6.88 -13.64 -1.30
C THR A 67 -6.31 -12.66 -2.32
N VAL A 68 -7.09 -12.37 -3.36
CA VAL A 68 -6.77 -11.35 -4.37
C VAL A 68 -7.88 -10.32 -4.43
N LEU A 69 -7.54 -9.08 -4.11
CA LEU A 69 -8.44 -7.93 -4.05
C LEU A 69 -7.67 -6.61 -4.12
N GLU A 70 -8.41 -5.51 -4.31
CA GLU A 70 -7.82 -4.18 -4.28
C GLU A 70 -7.39 -3.77 -2.87
N SER A 71 -6.31 -3.00 -2.80
CA SER A 71 -5.75 -2.50 -1.54
C SER A 71 -6.74 -1.70 -0.69
N VAL A 72 -7.58 -0.91 -1.33
CA VAL A 72 -8.65 -0.15 -0.66
C VAL A 72 -9.72 -1.02 -0.04
N GLU A 73 -10.07 -2.11 -0.72
CA GLU A 73 -11.14 -2.97 -0.32
C GLU A 73 -10.69 -3.79 0.88
N LEU A 74 -9.46 -4.31 0.83
CA LEU A 74 -8.82 -4.92 1.99
C LEU A 74 -8.75 -3.94 3.17
N PHE A 75 -8.31 -2.70 2.93
CA PHE A 75 -8.20 -1.71 3.99
C PHE A 75 -9.56 -1.39 4.60
N SER A 76 -10.60 -1.22 3.78
CA SER A 76 -11.96 -0.92 4.23
C SER A 76 -12.53 -2.07 5.08
N ILE A 77 -12.38 -3.32 4.64
CA ILE A 77 -12.79 -4.52 5.39
C ILE A 77 -12.08 -4.62 6.75
N LEU A 78 -10.84 -4.15 6.82
CA LEU A 78 -10.04 -4.17 8.04
C LEU A 78 -10.31 -2.94 8.93
N GLU A 79 -10.68 -1.79 8.38
CA GLU A 79 -10.92 -0.52 9.10
C GLU A 79 -12.36 -0.35 9.60
N GLU A 80 -13.38 -0.87 8.88
CA GLU A 80 -14.81 -0.67 9.17
C GLU A 80 -15.21 -1.05 10.61
N GLU A 81 -14.44 -1.90 11.28
CA GLU A 81 -14.64 -2.17 12.69
C GLU A 81 -13.62 -1.43 13.56
N GLY A 82 -14.10 -0.44 14.33
CA GLY A 82 -13.37 0.31 15.36
C GLY A 82 -12.81 -0.52 16.54
N LYS A 83 -12.20 -1.67 16.27
CA LYS A 83 -11.53 -2.54 17.21
C LYS A 83 -10.05 -2.65 16.85
N LYS A 84 -9.26 -1.99 17.69
CA LYS A 84 -7.79 -2.07 17.82
C LYS A 84 -7.31 -3.48 18.23
N THR A 85 -7.80 -4.55 17.62
CA THR A 85 -7.48 -5.95 18.02
C THR A 85 -6.77 -6.77 16.96
N ILE A 86 -6.54 -6.24 15.75
CA ILE A 86 -5.51 -6.80 14.87
C ILE A 86 -4.22 -6.02 15.18
N PRO A 87 -3.15 -6.65 15.70
CA PRO A 87 -1.87 -5.99 15.94
C PRO A 87 -1.31 -5.33 14.67
N GLN A 88 -1.72 -5.85 13.51
CA GLN A 88 -1.35 -5.39 12.17
C GLN A 88 -2.13 -4.13 11.71
N LEU A 89 -3.24 -3.74 12.36
CA LEU A 89 -3.90 -2.45 12.06
C LEU A 89 -3.15 -1.23 12.60
N LYS A 90 -2.04 -1.45 13.34
CA LYS A 90 -1.10 -0.38 13.70
C LYS A 90 -0.10 -0.07 12.59
N LEU A 91 -0.11 -0.82 11.49
CA LEU A 91 0.74 -0.51 10.34
C LEU A 91 0.27 0.84 9.74
N PRO A 92 1.14 1.85 9.61
CA PRO A 92 0.82 3.04 8.83
C PRO A 92 0.40 2.64 7.40
N LYS A 93 -0.50 3.41 6.77
CA LYS A 93 -1.00 3.18 5.39
C LYS A 93 0.10 2.83 4.38
N LYS A 94 1.32 3.35 4.59
CA LYS A 94 2.53 3.02 3.82
C LYS A 94 2.91 1.54 3.86
N GLU A 95 2.87 0.91 5.03
CA GLU A 95 3.22 -0.51 5.17
C GLU A 95 2.09 -1.44 4.66
N PHE A 96 0.84 -0.95 4.60
CA PHE A 96 -0.25 -1.67 3.92
C PHE A 96 -0.07 -1.75 2.40
N ILE A 97 0.49 -0.70 1.80
CA ILE A 97 0.83 -0.67 0.36
C ILE A 97 1.96 -1.67 0.04
N GLU A 98 2.77 -2.05 1.02
CA GLU A 98 3.89 -2.98 0.85
C GLU A 98 3.48 -4.46 1.07
N LEU A 99 2.21 -4.74 1.39
CA LEU A 99 1.73 -6.11 1.59
C LEU A 99 1.84 -6.94 0.31
N SER A 100 2.21 -8.20 0.51
CA SER A 100 2.43 -9.15 -0.59
C SER A 100 1.92 -10.55 -0.25
N TYR A 101 2.04 -11.45 -1.22
CA TYR A 101 1.70 -12.87 -1.05
C TYR A 101 2.60 -13.57 -0.02
N LYS A 102 3.67 -12.93 0.47
CA LYS A 102 4.55 -13.48 1.50
C LYS A 102 4.06 -13.17 2.91
N ASP A 103 3.23 -12.14 3.04
CA ASP A 103 2.71 -11.67 4.31
C ASP A 103 1.46 -12.46 4.71
N THR A 104 1.18 -12.51 6.01
CA THR A 104 0.00 -13.20 6.54
C THR A 104 -0.72 -12.32 7.55
N LEU A 105 -1.94 -11.92 7.21
CA LEU A 105 -2.84 -11.14 8.04
C LEU A 105 -3.69 -12.07 8.90
N ILE A 106 -3.65 -11.92 10.22
CA ILE A 106 -4.56 -12.64 11.11
C ILE A 106 -5.87 -11.87 11.17
N VAL A 107 -6.98 -12.50 10.77
CA VAL A 107 -8.29 -11.86 10.66
C VAL A 107 -9.30 -12.47 11.63
N ASP A 108 -10.27 -11.67 12.07
CA ASP A 108 -11.40 -12.18 12.86
C ASP A 108 -12.48 -12.81 11.97
N SER A 109 -13.53 -13.35 12.58
CA SER A 109 -14.61 -14.02 11.87
C SER A 109 -15.39 -13.12 10.92
N LEU A 110 -15.57 -11.84 11.24
CA LEU A 110 -16.34 -10.93 10.40
C LEU A 110 -15.53 -10.53 9.17
N SER A 111 -14.28 -10.11 9.35
CA SER A 111 -13.38 -9.84 8.22
C SER A 111 -13.21 -11.08 7.35
N PHE A 112 -13.11 -12.28 7.95
CA PHE A 112 -13.07 -13.52 7.17
C PHE A 112 -14.33 -13.73 6.32
N ILE A 113 -15.53 -13.47 6.85
CA ILE A 113 -16.79 -13.61 6.10
C ILE A 113 -16.84 -12.67 4.89
N GLN A 114 -16.27 -11.47 5.00
CA GLN A 114 -16.16 -10.53 3.89
C GLN A 114 -15.07 -10.96 2.89
N LEU A 115 -13.91 -11.41 3.39
CA LEU A 115 -12.77 -11.79 2.56
C LEU A 115 -12.90 -13.15 1.86
N LYS A 116 -13.83 -14.01 2.32
CA LYS A 116 -14.01 -15.35 1.75
C LYS A 116 -14.29 -15.33 0.25
N ASP A 117 -14.96 -14.27 -0.22
CA ASP A 117 -15.37 -14.14 -1.63
C ASP A 117 -14.19 -13.76 -2.53
N TYR A 118 -13.04 -13.38 -1.95
CA TYR A 118 -11.78 -13.04 -2.63
C TYR A 118 -10.74 -14.16 -2.55
N ILE A 119 -11.07 -15.28 -1.89
CA ILE A 119 -10.16 -16.41 -1.76
C ILE A 119 -9.82 -16.98 -3.13
N VAL A 120 -8.52 -17.18 -3.34
CA VAL A 120 -7.97 -17.79 -4.53
C VAL A 120 -8.21 -19.30 -4.47
N ILE A 121 -8.83 -19.83 -5.51
CA ILE A 121 -9.11 -21.25 -5.66
C ILE A 121 -8.41 -21.74 -6.93
N PRO A 122 -7.59 -22.81 -6.87
CA PRO A 122 -6.96 -23.38 -8.05
C PRO A 122 -7.97 -23.71 -9.16
N GLN A 123 -7.56 -23.45 -10.40
CA GLN A 123 -8.42 -23.62 -11.57
C GLN A 123 -7.71 -24.55 -12.57
N TYR A 124 -8.33 -25.70 -12.83
CA TYR A 124 -7.75 -26.75 -13.68
C TYR A 124 -7.30 -26.24 -15.07
N ARG A 125 -8.10 -25.35 -15.69
CA ARG A 125 -7.76 -24.77 -17.00
C ARG A 125 -6.46 -23.96 -16.96
N ILE A 126 -6.27 -23.20 -15.88
CA ILE A 126 -5.10 -22.34 -15.66
C ILE A 126 -3.89 -23.19 -15.29
N ASP A 127 -4.07 -24.17 -14.41
CA ASP A 127 -3.03 -25.13 -14.03
C ASP A 127 -2.49 -25.86 -15.26
N SER A 128 -3.38 -26.34 -16.13
CA SER A 128 -2.99 -27.04 -17.35
C SER A 128 -2.15 -26.18 -18.29
N ILE A 129 -2.38 -24.86 -18.37
CA ILE A 129 -1.56 -23.97 -19.21
C ILE A 129 -0.21 -23.71 -18.52
N TYR A 130 -0.26 -23.38 -17.22
CA TYR A 130 0.93 -23.05 -16.44
C TYR A 130 1.90 -24.23 -16.30
N GLU A 131 1.41 -25.46 -16.14
CA GLU A 131 2.26 -26.65 -16.07
C GLU A 131 2.97 -26.96 -17.39
N ASN A 132 2.35 -26.64 -18.53
CA ASN A 132 2.92 -26.92 -19.85
C ASN A 132 3.88 -25.82 -20.33
N GLU A 133 3.52 -24.56 -20.12
CA GLU A 133 4.20 -23.40 -20.75
C GLU A 133 4.67 -22.34 -19.74
N GLY A 134 4.43 -22.57 -18.44
CA GLY A 134 4.77 -21.64 -17.37
C GLY A 134 4.01 -20.32 -17.46
N VAL A 135 4.58 -19.27 -16.87
CA VAL A 135 3.98 -17.94 -16.88
C VAL A 135 3.84 -17.38 -18.30
N LYS A 136 4.73 -17.77 -19.23
CA LYS A 136 4.69 -17.33 -20.63
C LYS A 136 3.43 -17.82 -21.34
N GLY A 137 3.02 -19.06 -21.10
CA GLY A 137 1.78 -19.61 -21.63
C GLY A 137 0.56 -18.84 -21.16
N LEU A 138 0.51 -18.51 -19.86
CA LEU A 138 -0.57 -17.69 -19.29
C LEU A 138 -0.62 -16.29 -19.91
N LEU A 139 0.53 -15.64 -20.08
CA LEU A 139 0.62 -14.35 -20.74
C LEU A 139 0.10 -14.44 -22.18
N SER A 140 0.55 -15.43 -22.97
CA SER A 140 0.08 -15.59 -24.35
C SER A 140 -1.40 -15.97 -24.48
N ALA A 141 -1.97 -16.63 -23.47
CA ALA A 141 -3.35 -17.09 -23.51
C ALA A 141 -4.34 -16.00 -23.06
N TYR A 142 -3.93 -15.12 -22.15
CA TYR A 142 -4.83 -14.21 -21.44
C TYR A 142 -4.45 -12.75 -21.50
N PHE A 143 -3.30 -12.41 -22.08
CA PHE A 143 -2.85 -11.04 -22.24
C PHE A 143 -2.58 -10.71 -23.71
N ASP A 144 -3.05 -9.54 -24.12
CA ASP A 144 -2.63 -8.86 -25.34
C ASP A 144 -1.66 -7.75 -24.95
N ASP A 145 -0.37 -7.99 -25.23
CA ASP A 145 0.75 -7.19 -24.73
C ASP A 145 0.76 -7.11 -23.18
N VAL A 146 0.48 -5.93 -22.62
CA VAL A 146 0.38 -5.73 -21.16
C VAL A 146 -1.05 -5.84 -20.64
N TRP A 147 -2.04 -5.85 -21.52
CA TRP A 147 -3.45 -5.78 -21.16
C TRP A 147 -4.05 -7.17 -21.05
N PHE A 148 -4.86 -7.38 -20.03
CA PHE A 148 -5.69 -8.56 -19.95
C PHE A 148 -6.69 -8.55 -21.11
N ILE A 149 -6.81 -9.67 -21.84
CA ILE A 149 -7.68 -9.74 -23.01
C ILE A 149 -9.12 -9.38 -22.58
N PRO A 150 -9.73 -8.33 -23.17
CA PRO A 150 -10.99 -7.80 -22.69
C PRO A 150 -12.12 -8.82 -22.80
N SER A 151 -13.11 -8.65 -21.94
CA SER A 151 -14.30 -9.49 -21.72
C SER A 151 -15.22 -9.70 -22.95
N CYS A 152 -14.86 -9.18 -24.12
CA CYS A 152 -15.68 -9.14 -25.33
C CYS A 152 -15.42 -10.29 -26.31
N GLU A 153 -14.46 -11.19 -26.03
CA GLU A 153 -14.20 -12.38 -26.87
C GLU A 153 -14.52 -13.69 -26.12
N ASP A 154 -14.98 -14.69 -26.87
CA ASP A 154 -15.35 -16.04 -26.39
C ASP A 154 -14.12 -16.79 -25.83
N GLY A 155 -13.74 -16.49 -24.60
CA GLY A 155 -12.58 -17.07 -23.90
C GLY A 155 -12.52 -16.69 -22.41
N ILE A 156 -13.61 -16.12 -21.90
CA ILE A 156 -13.71 -15.37 -20.65
C ILE A 156 -13.11 -16.16 -19.47
N LEU A 157 -12.16 -15.53 -18.78
CA LEU A 157 -11.78 -15.94 -17.44
C LEU A 157 -12.88 -15.50 -16.48
N THR A 158 -13.45 -16.47 -15.78
CA THR A 158 -14.36 -16.20 -14.67
C THR A 158 -13.61 -15.44 -13.57
N LEU A 159 -14.30 -14.67 -12.72
CA LEU A 159 -13.65 -13.95 -11.61
C LEU A 159 -12.71 -14.84 -10.76
N PRO A 160 -13.06 -16.10 -10.41
CA PRO A 160 -12.14 -17.01 -9.74
C PRO A 160 -10.88 -17.31 -10.55
N GLU A 161 -11.00 -17.49 -11.86
CA GLU A 161 -9.84 -17.73 -12.72
C GLU A 161 -8.98 -16.49 -12.89
N GLN A 162 -9.58 -15.29 -13.01
CA GLN A 162 -8.83 -14.03 -13.02
C GLN A 162 -7.99 -13.90 -11.75
N ARG A 163 -8.60 -14.08 -10.57
CA ARG A 163 -7.87 -14.04 -9.29
C ARG A 163 -6.75 -15.07 -9.21
N TYR A 164 -6.98 -16.27 -9.74
CA TYR A 164 -5.95 -17.30 -9.74
C TYR A 164 -4.77 -16.96 -10.66
N VAL A 165 -5.04 -16.44 -11.86
CA VAL A 165 -4.00 -15.93 -12.77
C VAL A 165 -3.21 -14.80 -12.10
N ILE A 166 -3.89 -13.84 -11.46
CA ILE A 166 -3.24 -12.74 -10.75
C ILE A 166 -2.35 -13.25 -9.61
N ASP A 167 -2.81 -14.23 -8.81
CA ASP A 167 -2.00 -14.82 -7.75
C ASP A 167 -0.72 -15.50 -8.30
N ILE A 168 -0.83 -16.25 -9.39
CA ILE A 168 0.33 -16.85 -10.05
C ILE A 168 1.31 -15.76 -10.52
N LEU A 169 0.81 -14.69 -11.14
CA LEU A 169 1.63 -13.58 -11.63
C LEU A 169 2.39 -12.88 -10.49
N HIS A 170 1.70 -12.56 -9.40
CA HIS A 170 2.32 -11.97 -8.20
C HIS A 170 3.40 -12.88 -7.60
N ARG A 171 3.16 -14.20 -7.55
CA ARG A 171 4.17 -15.18 -7.09
C ARG A 171 5.37 -15.25 -8.02
N CYS A 172 5.17 -15.04 -9.32
CA CYS A 172 6.23 -14.96 -10.32
C CYS A 172 6.96 -13.60 -10.35
N GLY A 173 6.55 -12.64 -9.52
CA GLY A 173 7.19 -11.32 -9.42
C GLY A 173 6.68 -10.27 -10.41
N TYR A 174 5.56 -10.52 -11.09
CA TYR A 174 4.87 -9.51 -11.88
C TYR A 174 4.06 -8.60 -10.96
N CYS A 175 3.89 -7.35 -11.36
CA CYS A 175 2.95 -6.41 -10.73
C CYS A 175 1.78 -6.18 -11.67
N VAL A 176 0.56 -6.35 -11.16
CA VAL A 176 -0.68 -6.28 -11.94
C VAL A 176 -1.60 -5.27 -11.28
N ASP A 177 -2.33 -4.50 -12.07
CA ASP A 177 -3.27 -3.50 -11.56
C ASP A 177 -4.51 -3.38 -12.44
N ILE A 178 -5.49 -2.60 -11.97
CA ILE A 178 -6.74 -2.33 -12.67
C ILE A 178 -6.72 -0.88 -13.17
N ASP A 179 -6.97 -0.71 -14.47
CA ASP A 179 -7.11 0.61 -15.06
C ASP A 179 -8.40 1.27 -14.56
N CYS A 180 -8.27 2.50 -14.04
CA CYS A 180 -9.38 3.18 -13.37
C CYS A 180 -10.50 3.63 -14.32
N GLU A 181 -10.20 3.79 -15.61
CA GLU A 181 -11.19 4.22 -16.61
C GLU A 181 -11.95 3.02 -17.20
N SER A 182 -11.22 1.96 -17.56
CA SER A 182 -11.78 0.79 -18.25
C SER A 182 -12.18 -0.36 -17.31
N GLY A 183 -11.62 -0.41 -16.10
CA GLY A 183 -11.73 -1.57 -15.21
C GLY A 183 -10.97 -2.79 -15.73
N CYS A 184 -10.14 -2.64 -16.77
CA CYS A 184 -9.35 -3.72 -17.33
C CYS A 184 -8.08 -3.96 -16.52
N ILE A 185 -7.73 -5.24 -16.35
CA ILE A 185 -6.50 -5.64 -15.67
C ILE A 185 -5.31 -5.42 -16.64
N TYR A 186 -4.16 -4.99 -16.14
CA TYR A 186 -2.94 -4.84 -16.92
C TYR A 186 -1.68 -5.06 -16.08
N ILE A 187 -0.56 -5.37 -16.75
CA ILE A 187 0.74 -5.56 -16.13
C ILE A 187 1.45 -4.20 -16.00
N VAL A 188 1.77 -3.82 -14.78
CA VAL A 188 2.50 -2.58 -14.45
C VAL A 188 4.01 -2.78 -14.62
N SER A 189 4.52 -3.90 -14.12
CA SER A 189 5.93 -4.24 -14.22
C SER A 189 6.14 -5.75 -14.27
N SER A 190 7.24 -6.16 -14.90
CA SER A 190 7.66 -7.54 -14.99
C SER A 190 8.92 -7.75 -14.13
N PRO A 191 9.19 -8.97 -13.66
CA PRO A 191 10.43 -9.25 -12.94
C PRO A 191 11.64 -8.91 -13.83
N ASP A 192 12.68 -8.31 -13.26
CA ASP A 192 13.95 -8.10 -13.95
C ASP A 192 14.54 -9.48 -14.31
N ILE A 193 14.31 -9.92 -15.55
CA ILE A 193 14.96 -11.10 -16.10
C ILE A 193 16.37 -10.67 -16.49
N GLY A 194 17.29 -10.80 -15.54
CA GLY A 194 18.74 -10.67 -15.78
C GLY A 194 19.29 -11.75 -16.70
#